data_AF-A0A7Y5FKK7-F1
#
_entry.id   AF-A0A7Y5FKK7-F1
#
_cell.length_a   1.000
_cell.length_b   1.000
_cell.length_c   1.000
_cell.angle_alpha   90.00
_cell.angle_beta   90.00
_cell.angle_gamma   90.00
#
_symmetry.space_group_name_H-M   'P 1'
#
loop_
_entity.id
_entity.type
_entity.pdbx_description
1 polymer ?
#
loop_
_entity_poly.entity_id
_entity_poly.type
_entity_poly.pdbx_seq_one_letter_code
_entity_poly.pdbx_strand_id
1 'polypeptide(L)'
;MNAQLTLDDIMEDLVAVEPLLLNYEQKYKVRTPDFYQLYKQGKLEERWDFIDWASLYEIKLDREQAYQSMIHEALQNLPRSEKPSLQQA
;
A
#
# COMPACT_ATOMS: atom_id res chain seq x y z
N MET A 1 -8.65 -16.62 -14.48
CA MET A 1 -8.32 -17.15 -13.14
C MET A 1 -8.03 -15.96 -12.26
N ASN A 2 -8.90 -15.64 -11.31
CA ASN A 2 -8.61 -14.60 -10.33
C ASN A 2 -7.78 -15.25 -9.24
N ALA A 3 -6.47 -14.98 -9.22
CA ALA A 3 -5.66 -15.33 -8.07
C ALA A 3 -6.15 -14.48 -6.89
N GLN A 4 -6.63 -15.12 -5.84
CA GLN A 4 -6.94 -14.44 -4.59
C GLN A 4 -5.61 -14.01 -3.97
N LEU A 5 -5.37 -12.70 -3.84
CA LEU A 5 -4.20 -12.18 -3.13
C LEU A 5 -4.24 -12.63 -1.67
N THR A 6 -3.12 -13.16 -1.17
CA THR A 6 -2.94 -13.52 0.24
C THR A 6 -2.38 -12.34 1.05
N LEU A 7 -2.39 -12.46 2.38
CA LEU A 7 -1.80 -11.43 3.25
C LEU A 7 -0.30 -11.29 3.02
N ASP A 8 0.40 -12.41 2.77
CA ASP A 8 1.83 -12.41 2.48
C ASP A 8 2.12 -11.72 1.15
N ASP A 9 1.35 -12.00 0.10
CA ASP A 9 1.49 -11.30 -1.20
C ASP A 9 1.30 -9.78 -1.05
N ILE A 10 0.31 -9.36 -0.25
CA ILE A 10 0.04 -7.94 0.02
C ILE A 10 1.20 -7.30 0.77
N MET A 11 1.75 -7.99 1.77
CA MET A 11 2.89 -7.49 2.55
C MET A 11 4.16 -7.39 1.69
N GLU A 12 4.40 -8.37 0.82
CA GLU A 12 5.51 -8.34 -0.13
C GLU A 12 5.36 -7.18 -1.13
N ASP A 13 4.17 -6.98 -1.70
CA ASP A 13 3.87 -5.85 -2.59
C ASP A 13 4.10 -4.50 -1.89
N LEU A 14 3.66 -4.36 -0.63
CA LEU A 14 3.85 -3.15 0.17
C LEU A 14 5.34 -2.89 0.43
N VAL A 15 6.11 -3.90 0.84
CA VAL A 15 7.55 -3.75 1.06
C VAL A 15 8.29 -3.42 -0.24
N ALA A 16 7.86 -3.98 -1.37
CA ALA A 16 8.47 -3.74 -2.67
C ALA A 16 8.20 -2.33 -3.22
N VAL A 17 7.01 -1.76 -2.99
CA VAL A 17 6.64 -0.45 -3.54
C VAL A 17 7.23 0.74 -2.77
N GLU A 18 7.47 0.59 -1.47
CA GLU A 18 8.03 1.64 -0.60
C GLU A 18 9.36 2.25 -1.11
N PRO A 19 10.41 1.47 -1.43
CA PRO A 19 11.66 2.04 -1.93
C PRO A 19 11.50 2.73 -3.29
N LEU A 20 10.54 2.28 -4.11
CA LEU A 20 10.25 2.91 -5.41
C LEU A 20 9.66 4.31 -5.20
N LEU A 21 8.68 4.45 -4.30
CA LEU A 21 8.10 5.75 -3.95
C LEU A 21 9.13 6.67 -3.30
N LEU A 22 9.99 6.13 -2.43
CA LEU A 22 11.06 6.89 -1.79
C LEU A 22 12.03 7.51 -2.80
N ASN A 23 12.35 6.80 -3.90
CA ASN A 23 13.19 7.34 -4.97
C ASN A 23 12.57 8.60 -5.59
N TYR A 24 11.25 8.62 -5.78
CA TYR A 24 10.54 9.79 -6.30
C TYR A 24 10.49 10.93 -5.27
N GLU A 25 10.26 10.64 -3.99
CA GLU A 25 10.33 11.66 -2.93
C GLU A 25 11.72 12.30 -2.86
N GLN A 26 12.78 11.50 -2.99
CA GLN A 26 14.15 11.99 -3.01
C GLN A 26 14.46 12.81 -4.27
N LYS A 27 13.93 12.42 -5.43
CA LYS A 27 14.12 13.11 -6.72
C LYS A 27 13.42 14.47 -6.74
N TYR A 28 12.16 14.54 -6.30
CA TYR A 28 11.35 15.76 -6.39
C TYR A 28 11.24 16.57 -5.10
N LYS A 29 11.81 16.07 -4.00
CA LYS A 29 11.83 16.74 -2.69
C LYS A 29 10.43 17.08 -2.18
N VAL A 30 9.48 16.19 -2.42
CA VAL A 30 8.08 16.32 -2.03
C VAL A 30 7.60 14.96 -1.55
N ARG A 31 6.77 14.92 -0.50
CA ARG A 31 6.20 13.67 0.01
C ARG A 31 5.13 13.14 -0.95
N THR A 32 5.05 11.83 -1.06
CA THR A 32 4.12 11.12 -1.96
C THR A 32 2.66 11.57 -1.78
N PRO A 33 2.11 11.72 -0.55
CA PRO A 33 0.72 12.17 -0.40
C PRO A 33 0.48 13.58 -0.93
N ASP A 34 1.38 14.52 -0.65
CA ASP A 34 1.28 15.90 -1.13
C ASP A 34 1.41 15.97 -2.65
N PHE A 35 2.34 15.18 -3.19
CA PHE A 35 2.55 15.08 -4.63
C PHE A 35 1.30 14.57 -5.34
N TYR A 36 0.61 13.61 -4.73
CA TYR A 36 -0.57 12.96 -5.31
C TYR A 36 -1.76 13.89 -5.32
N GLN A 37 -1.92 14.71 -4.28
CA GLN A 37 -2.94 15.76 -4.31
C GLN A 37 -2.72 16.73 -5.47
N LEU A 38 -1.47 17.13 -5.75
CA LEU A 38 -1.15 17.99 -6.89
C LEU A 38 -1.41 17.29 -8.23
N TYR A 39 -1.04 16.01 -8.34
CA TYR A 39 -1.31 15.18 -9.52
C TYR A 39 -2.81 15.10 -9.83
N LYS A 40 -3.63 14.76 -8.83
CA LYS A 40 -5.09 14.64 -8.98
C LYS A 40 -5.79 15.94 -9.31
N GLN A 41 -5.19 17.08 -8.95
CA GLN A 41 -5.70 18.41 -9.28
C GLN A 41 -5.32 18.88 -10.70
N GLY A 42 -4.55 18.07 -11.46
CA GLY A 42 -4.03 18.48 -12.77
C GLY A 42 -3.01 19.63 -12.68
N LYS A 43 -2.37 19.82 -11.52
CA LYS A 43 -1.40 20.89 -11.28
C LYS A 43 0.03 20.50 -11.61
N LEU A 44 0.25 19.27 -12.04
CA LEU A 44 1.55 18.76 -12.44
C LEU A 44 1.67 18.71 -13.96
N GLU A 45 2.87 18.98 -14.45
CA GLU A 45 3.23 18.77 -15.85
C GLU A 45 3.01 17.30 -16.25
N GLU A 46 2.57 17.05 -17.48
CA GLU A 46 2.44 15.69 -18.01
C GLU A 46 3.82 15.10 -18.30
N ARG A 47 4.42 14.50 -17.28
CA ARG A 47 5.67 13.75 -17.39
C ARG A 47 5.42 12.27 -17.24
N TRP A 48 6.08 11.47 -18.08
CA TRP A 48 5.99 10.01 -18.03
C TRP A 48 6.33 9.43 -16.64
N ASP A 49 7.37 9.97 -16.00
CA ASP A 49 7.77 9.53 -14.67
C ASP A 49 6.75 9.86 -13.56
N PHE A 50 5.83 10.80 -13.80
CA PHE A 50 4.72 11.09 -12.87
C PHE A 50 3.58 10.09 -13.02
N ILE A 51 3.34 9.59 -14.22
CA ILE A 51 2.34 8.56 -14.49
C ILE A 51 2.78 7.25 -13.83
N ASP A 52 4.06 6.89 -13.99
CA ASP A 52 4.63 5.69 -13.38
C ASP A 52 4.59 5.78 -11.85
N TRP A 53 5.03 6.91 -11.29
CA TRP A 53 4.96 7.16 -9.84
C TRP A 53 3.52 7.12 -9.31
N ALA A 54 2.55 7.74 -9.99
CA ALA A 54 1.15 7.75 -9.57
C ALA A 54 0.58 6.33 -9.56
N SER A 55 0.91 5.53 -10.58
CA SER A 55 0.50 4.12 -10.67
C SER A 55 1.05 3.30 -9.51
N LEU A 56 2.32 3.50 -9.13
CA LEU A 56 2.92 2.85 -7.96
C LEU A 56 2.19 3.25 -6.66
N TYR A 57 1.85 4.52 -6.51
CA TYR A 57 1.15 4.97 -5.31
C TYR A 57 -0.28 4.47 -5.24
N GLU A 58 -1.01 4.40 -6.36
CA GLU A 58 -2.34 3.80 -6.44
C GLU A 58 -2.30 2.31 -6.06
N ILE A 59 -1.31 1.55 -6.57
CA ILE A 59 -1.11 0.15 -6.16
C ILE A 59 -0.88 0.05 -4.65
N LYS A 60 -0.05 0.93 -4.07
CA LYS A 60 0.17 0.95 -2.62
C LYS A 60 -1.14 1.17 -1.85
N LEU A 61 -1.94 2.16 -2.26
CA LEU A 61 -3.22 2.46 -1.61
C LEU A 61 -4.19 1.26 -1.68
N ASP A 62 -4.28 0.61 -2.84
CA ASP A 62 -5.11 -0.58 -3.02
C ASP A 62 -4.65 -1.73 -2.10
N ARG A 63 -3.34 -1.94 -1.97
CA ARG A 63 -2.76 -2.97 -1.09
C ARG A 63 -2.96 -2.65 0.39
N GLU A 64 -2.80 -1.40 0.79
CA GLU A 64 -3.10 -0.96 2.16
C GLU A 64 -4.60 -1.19 2.47
N GLN A 65 -5.49 -0.87 1.55
CA GLN A 65 -6.92 -1.10 1.73
C GLN A 65 -7.27 -2.59 1.82
N ALA A 66 -6.66 -3.43 0.97
CA ALA A 66 -6.82 -4.87 1.02
C ALA A 66 -6.32 -5.46 2.35
N TYR A 67 -5.13 -5.04 2.80
CA TYR A 67 -4.57 -5.42 4.10
C TYR A 67 -5.52 -5.10 5.25
N GLN A 68 -6.01 -3.85 5.31
CA GLN A 68 -6.91 -3.41 6.38
C GLN A 68 -8.22 -4.21 6.37
N SER A 69 -8.74 -4.54 5.19
CA SER A 69 -9.96 -5.35 5.04
C SER A 69 -9.75 -6.78 5.57
N MET A 70 -8.64 -7.42 5.20
CA MET A 70 -8.31 -8.78 5.65
C MET A 70 -8.04 -8.86 7.15
N ILE A 71 -7.32 -7.89 7.71
CA ILE A 71 -7.08 -7.83 9.16
C ILE A 71 -8.37 -7.55 9.91
N HIS A 72 -9.22 -6.66 9.41
CA HIS A 72 -10.52 -6.40 10.03
C HIS A 72 -11.37 -7.67 10.08
N GLU A 73 -11.48 -8.40 8.97
CA GLU A 73 -12.19 -9.69 8.91
C GLU A 73 -11.59 -10.71 9.89
N ALA A 74 -10.27 -10.87 9.90
CA ALA A 74 -9.58 -11.78 10.81
C ALA A 74 -9.86 -11.44 12.29
N LEU A 75 -9.83 -10.16 12.65
CA LEU A 75 -10.11 -9.69 14.02
C LEU A 75 -11.57 -9.87 14.43
N GLN A 76 -12.53 -9.69 13.51
CA GLN A 76 -13.96 -9.95 13.80
C GLN A 76 -14.24 -11.44 14.02
N ASN A 77 -13.48 -12.30 13.34
CA ASN A 77 -13.61 -13.75 13.45
C ASN A 77 -12.82 -14.35 14.64
N LEU A 78 -12.09 -13.52 15.42
CA LEU A 78 -11.46 -13.99 16.65
C LEU A 78 -12.52 -14.36 17.70
N PRO A 79 -12.48 -15.59 18.26
CA PRO A 79 -13.35 -15.93 19.37
C PRO A 79 -13.10 -14.98 20.54
N ARG A 80 -14.16 -14.47 21.16
CA ARG A 80 -14.10 -13.44 22.23
C ARG A 80 -13.39 -13.90 23.51
N SER A 81 -12.83 -15.11 23.55
CA SER A 81 -12.02 -15.60 24.66
C SER A 81 -11.04 -16.67 24.19
N GLU A 82 -9.89 -16.27 23.68
CA GLU A 82 -8.63 -16.95 23.95
C GLU A 82 -7.51 -15.93 23.79
N LYS A 83 -6.77 -15.70 24.88
CA LYS A 83 -5.61 -14.80 24.86
C LYS A 83 -4.64 -15.31 23.78
N PRO A 84 -4.17 -14.46 22.84
CA PRO A 84 -3.21 -14.92 21.85
C PRO A 84 -1.88 -15.24 22.55
N SER A 85 -1.67 -16.52 22.86
CA SER A 85 -0.37 -17.06 23.22
C SER A 85 0.42 -17.30 21.94
N LEU A 86 1.15 -16.28 21.48
CA LEU A 86 2.09 -16.37 20.36
C LEU A 86 3.44 -17.00 20.76
N GLN A 87 3.42 -18.11 21.50
CA GLN A 87 4.63 -18.90 21.80
C GLN A 87 4.28 -20.35 22.13
N GLN A 88 4.29 -21.25 21.14
CA GLN A 88 4.66 -22.68 21.24
C GLN A 88 4.87 -23.16 19.79
N ALA A 89 5.94 -23.81 19.34
CA ALA A 89 7.33 -24.03 19.74
C ALA A 89 8.05 -24.46 18.45
#